data_AF-A0A3C0BGU7-F1
#
_entry.id   AF-A0A3C0BGU7-F1
#
_cell.length_a   1.000
_cell.length_b   1.000
_cell.length_c   1.000
_cell.angle_alpha   90.00
_cell.angle_beta   90.00
_cell.angle_gamma   90.00
#
_symmetry.space_group_name_H-M   'P 1'
#
loop_
_entity.id
_entity.type
_entity.pdbx_description
1 polymer ?
#
loop_
_entity_poly.entity_id
_entity_poly.type
_entity_poly.pdbx_seq_one_letter_code
_entity_poly.pdbx_strand_id
1 'polypeptide(L)'
;MNTTKTNVKNIFITLFVLLGIAMVFSVGKSTIFAQSEYEEQASFRTISTAKIKGSEGIKNIDVPTFLTNMWQNTGIYKMIHTETAEEKAAAQAEAAQEAAKASNDPFAGVSSPAWYSLIMIAVGFLIVYLGAAKDFEPLLLIPIGFGTIFVNILGAGMGDAPNGMLHIIYKAGVGNEFFPMLIFMGIGAMTDFGPLIANPKTALLGGAAQLGVFATMFGVALFNLIPGIDYNMKQACAIAIIGGADGPTTIYVAGKLAPEMLAVVAVAAYSYMALVPLIQPPIMKALTTKKERLITMPQVRPVSKTEKILFPIMLLILTILLLPPAAPLIG
;
A
#
# COMPACT_ATOMS: atom_id res chain seq x y z
N MET A 1 -11.45 -19.22 -31.38
CA MET A 1 -11.09 -18.38 -32.54
C MET A 1 -10.73 -16.99 -32.02
N ASN A 2 -9.43 -16.70 -31.92
CA ASN A 2 -8.73 -15.64 -32.69
C ASN A 2 -9.28 -14.24 -32.38
N THR A 3 -8.61 -13.29 -31.74
CA THR A 3 -7.19 -12.88 -31.78
C THR A 3 -6.85 -11.97 -30.58
N THR A 4 -6.13 -12.44 -29.57
CA THR A 4 -5.48 -11.56 -28.57
C THR A 4 -4.03 -12.00 -28.34
N LYS A 5 -3.30 -12.21 -29.44
CA LYS A 5 -1.86 -11.93 -29.47
C LYS A 5 -1.66 -10.41 -29.50
N THR A 6 -2.23 -9.70 -28.54
CA THR A 6 -2.01 -8.27 -28.40
C THR A 6 -0.60 -8.14 -27.87
N ASN A 7 0.31 -7.71 -28.75
CA ASN A 7 1.75 -7.63 -28.58
C ASN A 7 2.17 -7.39 -27.12
N VAL A 8 2.55 -8.47 -26.42
CA VAL A 8 3.18 -8.41 -25.08
C VAL A 8 4.34 -7.43 -25.11
N LYS A 9 5.06 -7.37 -26.24
CA LYS A 9 6.12 -6.40 -26.53
C LYS A 9 5.65 -4.95 -26.48
N ASN A 10 4.45 -4.63 -26.99
CA ASN A 10 3.92 -3.26 -26.97
C ASN A 10 3.51 -2.86 -25.55
N ILE A 11 2.93 -3.77 -24.76
CA ILE A 11 2.63 -3.50 -23.34
C ILE A 11 3.93 -3.30 -22.55
N PHE A 12 4.96 -4.12 -22.82
CA PHE A 12 6.29 -3.98 -22.22
C PHE A 12 6.98 -2.66 -22.58
N ILE A 13 6.86 -2.23 -23.85
CA ILE A 13 7.40 -0.95 -24.33
C ILE A 13 6.63 0.21 -23.69
N THR A 14 5.30 0.19 -23.70
CA THR A 14 4.50 1.23 -23.05
C THR A 14 4.83 1.33 -21.56
N LEU A 15 5.04 0.19 -20.89
CA LEU A 15 5.45 0.12 -19.48
C LEU A 15 6.85 0.69 -19.24
N PHE A 16 7.85 0.33 -20.06
CA PHE A 16 9.20 0.88 -19.94
C PHE A 16 9.24 2.38 -20.25
N VAL A 17 8.39 2.84 -21.16
CA VAL A 17 8.20 4.28 -21.42
C VAL A 17 7.55 4.96 -20.22
N LEU A 18 6.53 4.35 -19.59
CA LEU A 18 5.86 4.90 -18.41
C LEU A 18 6.77 4.94 -17.18
N LEU A 19 7.50 3.85 -16.91
CA LEU A 19 8.53 3.76 -15.86
C LEU A 19 9.71 4.68 -16.16
N GLY A 20 10.12 4.81 -17.42
CA GLY A 20 11.16 5.75 -17.84
C GLY A 20 10.74 7.20 -17.66
N ILE A 21 9.51 7.56 -18.01
CA ILE A 21 8.92 8.87 -17.74
C ILE A 21 8.83 9.11 -16.23
N ALA A 22 8.32 8.15 -15.45
CA ALA A 22 8.25 8.26 -13.99
C ALA A 22 9.65 8.41 -13.34
N MET A 23 10.66 7.70 -13.86
CA MET A 23 12.05 7.81 -13.41
C MET A 23 12.66 9.16 -13.79
N VAL A 24 12.39 9.68 -15.00
CA VAL A 24 12.83 11.02 -15.42
C VAL A 24 12.16 12.13 -14.62
N PHE A 25 10.88 12.00 -14.27
CA PHE A 25 10.18 12.94 -13.40
C PHE A 25 10.61 12.85 -11.93
N SER A 26 10.99 11.65 -11.47
CA SER A 26 11.53 11.43 -10.12
C SER A 26 12.95 12.01 -9.98
N VAL A 27 13.82 11.75 -10.96
CA VAL A 27 15.20 12.27 -10.99
C VAL A 27 15.24 13.77 -11.33
N GLY A 28 14.34 14.24 -12.20
CA GLY A 28 14.24 15.63 -12.66
C GLY A 28 13.65 16.60 -11.63
N LYS A 29 13.07 16.11 -10.53
CA LYS A 29 12.58 16.94 -9.41
C LYS A 29 13.69 17.42 -8.46
N SER A 30 14.96 17.15 -8.74
CA SER A 30 16.04 17.43 -7.80
C SER A 30 16.59 18.87 -7.81
N THR A 31 16.39 19.71 -8.83
CA THR A 31 17.05 21.04 -8.84
C THR A 31 16.38 22.07 -9.75
N ILE A 32 15.15 22.49 -9.45
CA ILE A 32 14.66 23.80 -9.93
C ILE A 32 13.91 24.47 -8.78
N PHE A 33 14.65 24.92 -7.77
CA PHE A 33 14.41 26.10 -6.92
C PHE A 33 15.47 26.03 -5.81
N ALA A 34 16.30 27.06 -5.72
CA ALA A 34 17.37 27.15 -4.75
C ALA A 34 16.79 27.10 -3.32
N GLN A 35 17.21 26.10 -2.53
CA GLN A 35 17.12 26.14 -1.07
C GLN A 35 18.53 26.26 -0.50
N SER A 36 18.75 27.38 0.18
CA SER A 36 19.97 27.75 0.87
C SER A 36 19.99 27.10 2.26
N GLU A 37 20.25 25.80 2.34
CA GLU A 37 20.73 25.13 3.55
C GLU A 37 21.14 23.71 3.18
N TYR A 38 22.44 23.41 3.29
CA TYR A 38 22.97 22.07 3.04
C TYR A 38 22.65 21.17 4.24
N GLU A 39 21.49 20.52 4.24
CA GLU A 39 21.23 19.37 5.12
C GLU A 39 21.97 18.12 4.59
N GLU A 40 22.61 17.39 5.51
CA GLU A 40 23.51 16.27 5.21
C GLU A 40 22.74 15.09 4.58
N GLN A 41 23.01 14.81 3.30
CA GLN A 41 22.33 13.77 2.54
C GLN A 41 22.80 12.36 2.93
N ALA A 42 21.87 11.41 2.94
CA ALA A 42 22.17 10.00 3.18
C ALA A 42 23.04 9.43 2.04
N SER A 43 24.25 9.01 2.38
CA SER A 43 25.19 8.36 1.47
C SER A 43 25.77 7.12 2.15
N PHE A 44 26.44 6.25 1.39
CA PHE A 44 27.19 5.11 1.96
C PHE A 44 28.17 5.49 3.08
N ARG A 45 28.56 6.77 3.17
CA ARG A 45 29.45 7.31 4.22
C ARG A 45 28.71 7.93 5.40
N THR A 46 27.45 8.34 5.21
CA THR A 46 26.60 9.03 6.21
C THR A 46 25.41 8.18 6.66
N ILE A 47 25.43 6.86 6.43
CA ILE A 47 24.35 5.93 6.83
C ILE A 47 24.05 5.95 8.34
N SER A 48 25.04 6.36 9.14
CA SER A 48 24.94 6.46 10.60
C SER A 48 24.61 7.87 11.10
N THR A 49 24.59 8.88 10.23
CA THR A 49 24.61 10.32 10.59
C THR A 49 23.58 11.16 9.85
N ALA A 50 23.18 10.76 8.64
CA ALA A 50 22.16 11.48 7.86
C ALA A 50 20.78 11.31 8.50
N LYS A 51 20.24 12.42 9.01
CA LYS A 51 18.88 12.50 9.52
C LYS A 51 17.94 12.76 8.35
N ILE A 52 17.20 11.74 7.95
CA ILE A 52 16.08 11.90 7.02
C ILE A 52 14.99 12.73 7.73
N LYS A 53 14.59 13.84 7.12
CA LYS A 53 13.57 14.75 7.64
C LYS A 53 12.27 13.97 7.91
N GLY A 54 11.81 13.98 9.16
CA GLY A 54 10.63 13.22 9.61
C GLY A 54 10.92 11.86 10.27
N SER A 55 12.18 11.43 10.33
CA SER A 55 12.61 10.20 11.04
C SER A 55 13.12 10.46 12.48
N GLU A 56 12.99 11.69 12.99
CA GLU A 56 13.61 12.15 14.25
C GLU A 56 13.10 11.45 15.52
N GLY A 57 12.02 10.66 15.44
CA GLY A 57 11.44 9.90 16.56
C GLY A 57 11.52 8.37 16.44
N ILE A 58 12.18 7.84 15.40
CA ILE A 58 12.16 6.40 15.11
C ILE A 58 13.36 5.74 15.80
N LYS A 59 13.09 5.06 16.93
CA LYS A 59 14.10 4.33 17.70
C LYS A 59 14.81 3.29 16.81
N ASN A 60 16.13 3.18 16.94
CA ASN A 60 16.91 2.10 16.34
C ASN A 60 16.32 0.75 16.74
N ILE A 61 16.01 -0.09 15.75
CA ILE A 61 15.37 -1.39 15.97
C ILE A 61 16.43 -2.40 16.37
N ASP A 62 16.68 -2.51 17.67
CA ASP A 62 17.38 -3.66 18.24
C ASP A 62 16.44 -4.86 18.29
N VAL A 63 16.93 -6.07 17.94
CA VAL A 63 16.13 -7.31 17.93
C VAL A 63 15.41 -7.58 19.28
N PRO A 64 16.03 -7.32 20.45
CA PRO A 64 15.33 -7.36 21.74
C PRO A 64 14.16 -6.37 21.82
N THR A 65 14.37 -5.12 21.42
CA THR A 65 13.34 -4.07 21.44
C THR A 65 12.19 -4.40 20.49
N PHE A 66 12.48 -5.00 19.33
CA PHE A 66 11.47 -5.50 18.41
C PHE A 66 10.60 -6.59 19.05
N LEU A 67 11.22 -7.58 19.70
CA LEU A 67 10.49 -8.66 20.38
C LEU A 67 9.66 -8.13 21.56
N THR A 68 10.18 -7.17 22.32
CA THR A 68 9.42 -6.50 23.38
C THR A 68 8.23 -5.73 22.81
N ASN A 69 8.42 -4.97 21.74
CA ASN A 69 7.34 -4.23 21.08
C ASN A 69 6.29 -5.18 20.47
N MET A 70 6.70 -6.32 19.92
CA MET A 70 5.77 -7.35 19.44
C MET A 70 4.94 -7.89 20.60
N TRP A 71 5.56 -8.24 21.71
CA TRP A 71 4.87 -8.71 22.91
C TRP A 71 3.89 -7.66 23.45
N GLN A 72 4.33 -6.41 23.58
CA GLN A 72 3.51 -5.29 24.06
C GLN A 72 2.30 -4.98 23.16
N ASN A 73 2.44 -5.21 21.85
CA ASN A 73 1.35 -5.04 20.90
C ASN A 73 0.35 -6.20 20.89
N THR A 74 0.63 -7.32 21.57
CA THR A 74 -0.33 -8.42 21.65
C THR A 74 -1.54 -8.05 22.51
N GLY A 75 -2.69 -8.63 22.19
CA GLY A 75 -3.90 -8.48 22.99
C GLY A 75 -3.77 -9.10 24.37
N ILE A 76 -3.02 -10.19 24.50
CA ILE A 76 -2.69 -10.81 25.80
C ILE A 76 -2.01 -9.80 26.70
N TYR A 77 -0.99 -9.08 26.18
CA TYR A 77 -0.30 -8.08 26.97
C TYR A 77 -1.23 -6.93 27.37
N LYS A 78 -2.02 -6.39 26.44
CA LYS A 78 -2.98 -5.32 26.73
C LYS A 78 -4.14 -5.72 27.66
N MET A 79 -4.46 -7.01 27.74
CA MET A 79 -5.45 -7.54 28.70
C MET A 79 -4.86 -7.71 30.11
N ILE A 80 -3.57 -8.01 30.22
CA ILE A 80 -2.88 -8.19 31.52
C ILE A 80 -2.34 -6.85 32.04
N HIS A 81 -1.95 -5.95 31.13
CA HIS A 81 -1.46 -4.60 31.41
C HIS A 81 -2.48 -3.61 30.83
N THR A 82 -3.43 -3.20 31.67
CA THR A 82 -4.33 -2.09 31.33
C THR A 82 -3.48 -0.83 31.18
N GLU A 83 -3.35 -0.31 29.95
CA GLU A 83 -2.66 0.96 29.67
C GLU A 83 -3.14 2.02 30.67
N THR A 84 -2.19 2.66 31.34
CA THR A 84 -2.49 3.70 32.33
C THR A 84 -3.18 4.86 31.60
N ALA A 85 -4.08 5.60 32.26
CA ALA A 85 -4.79 6.73 31.63
C ALA A 85 -3.83 7.75 30.96
N GLU A 86 -2.59 7.83 31.45
CA GLU A 86 -1.50 8.63 30.88
C GLU A 86 -0.93 8.09 29.56
N GLU A 87 -0.85 6.77 29.37
CA GLU A 87 -0.38 6.14 28.12
C GLU A 87 -1.44 6.23 27.02
N LYS A 88 -2.72 6.08 27.38
CA LYS A 88 -3.84 6.37 26.47
C LYS A 88 -3.92 7.84 26.11
N ALA A 89 -3.70 8.74 27.08
CA ALA A 89 -3.63 10.17 26.82
C ALA A 89 -2.41 10.55 25.97
N ALA A 90 -1.26 9.88 26.14
CA ALA A 90 -0.07 10.09 25.32
C ALA A 90 -0.26 9.55 23.89
N ALA A 91 -0.80 8.34 23.72
CA ALA A 91 -1.12 7.79 22.40
C ALA A 91 -2.23 8.58 21.69
N GLN A 92 -3.22 9.09 22.43
CA GLN A 92 -4.23 10.01 21.90
C GLN A 92 -3.67 11.40 21.62
N ALA A 93 -2.71 11.89 22.39
CA ALA A 93 -2.01 13.16 22.14
C ALA A 93 -1.08 13.05 20.93
N GLU A 94 -0.39 11.93 20.74
CA GLU A 94 0.41 11.64 19.53
C GLU A 94 -0.51 11.49 18.31
N ALA A 95 -1.61 10.74 18.42
CA ALA A 95 -2.62 10.64 17.35
C ALA A 95 -3.30 11.99 17.07
N ALA A 96 -3.54 12.82 18.09
CA ALA A 96 -4.07 14.18 17.93
C ALA A 96 -3.04 15.15 17.36
N GLN A 97 -1.74 14.97 17.64
CA GLN A 97 -0.66 15.75 17.04
C GLN A 97 -0.41 15.34 15.59
N GLU A 98 -0.56 14.06 15.25
CA GLU A 98 -0.57 13.57 13.86
C GLU A 98 -1.81 14.05 13.10
N ALA A 99 -2.99 13.99 13.73
CA ALA A 99 -4.22 14.56 13.18
C ALA A 99 -4.18 16.09 13.05
N ALA A 100 -3.47 16.79 13.94
CA ALA A 100 -3.23 18.23 13.86
C ALA A 100 -2.13 18.61 12.85
N LYS A 101 -1.24 17.68 12.49
CA LYS A 101 -0.36 17.82 11.33
C LYS A 101 -1.10 17.52 10.03
N ALA A 102 -2.08 16.61 10.07
CA ALA A 102 -2.98 16.27 8.95
C ALA A 102 -4.16 17.26 8.77
N SER A 103 -4.35 18.21 9.71
CA SER A 103 -5.31 19.31 9.57
C SER A 103 -4.78 20.46 8.71
N ASN A 104 -3.47 20.48 8.45
CA ASN A 104 -2.99 21.06 7.20
C ASN A 104 -3.40 20.08 6.12
N ASP A 105 -4.36 20.44 5.26
CA ASP A 105 -4.70 19.61 4.12
C ASP A 105 -3.39 19.12 3.47
N PRO A 106 -3.21 17.81 3.23
CA PRO A 106 -2.03 17.30 2.52
C PRO A 106 -1.84 17.94 1.13
N PHE A 107 -2.88 18.66 0.67
CA PHE A 107 -3.00 19.38 -0.58
C PHE A 107 -2.92 20.91 -0.42
N ALA A 108 -2.94 21.46 0.80
CA ALA A 108 -2.82 22.91 1.02
C ALA A 108 -1.38 23.37 0.83
N GLY A 109 -1.18 24.29 -0.11
CA GLY A 109 0.07 25.04 -0.27
C GLY A 109 1.00 24.57 -1.39
N VAL A 110 0.69 23.49 -2.10
CA VAL A 110 1.45 23.12 -3.30
C VAL A 110 0.89 23.88 -4.51
N SER A 111 1.41 25.09 -4.74
CA SER A 111 1.17 25.81 -5.99
C SER A 111 1.89 25.08 -7.13
N SER A 112 1.22 24.11 -7.75
CA SER A 112 1.75 23.46 -8.95
C SER A 112 1.48 24.36 -10.16
N PRO A 113 2.48 24.62 -11.01
CA PRO A 113 2.24 25.31 -12.27
C PRO A 113 1.11 24.65 -13.08
N ALA A 114 0.24 25.44 -13.72
CA ALA A 114 -0.96 24.95 -14.42
C ALA A 114 -0.70 23.84 -15.47
N TRP A 115 0.53 23.74 -15.99
CA TRP A 115 0.91 22.67 -16.93
C TRP A 115 1.04 21.28 -16.27
N TYR A 116 1.30 21.19 -14.96
CA TYR A 116 1.30 19.91 -14.24
C TYR A 116 -0.08 19.28 -14.22
N SER A 117 -1.13 20.08 -14.07
CA SER A 117 -2.51 19.61 -14.12
C SER A 117 -2.84 18.97 -15.47
N LEU A 118 -2.30 19.51 -16.59
CA LEU A 118 -2.46 18.92 -17.92
C LEU A 118 -1.77 17.55 -18.03
N ILE A 119 -0.59 17.39 -17.43
CA ILE A 119 0.10 16.10 -17.38
C ILE A 119 -0.70 15.10 -16.55
N MET A 120 -1.22 15.51 -15.40
CA MET A 120 -2.04 14.65 -14.54
C MET A 120 -3.34 14.24 -15.22
N ILE A 121 -3.96 15.12 -16.01
CA ILE A 121 -5.11 14.76 -16.86
C ILE A 121 -4.69 13.70 -17.90
N ALA A 122 -3.55 13.87 -18.57
CA ALA A 122 -3.05 12.89 -19.53
C ALA A 122 -2.76 11.53 -18.87
N VAL A 123 -2.21 11.53 -17.65
CA VAL A 123 -2.03 10.32 -16.84
C VAL A 123 -3.38 9.73 -16.44
N GLY A 124 -4.36 10.54 -16.06
CA GLY A 124 -5.72 10.08 -15.76
C GLY A 124 -6.37 9.38 -16.95
N PHE A 125 -6.27 9.93 -18.15
CA PHE A 125 -6.74 9.28 -19.37
C PHE A 125 -5.98 7.99 -19.68
N LEU A 126 -4.67 7.96 -19.40
CA LEU A 126 -3.86 6.74 -19.54
C LEU A 126 -4.33 5.63 -18.58
N ILE A 127 -4.62 5.98 -17.32
CA ILE A 127 -5.16 5.06 -16.31
C ILE A 127 -6.54 4.54 -16.76
N VAL A 128 -7.43 5.42 -17.23
CA VAL A 128 -8.74 5.02 -17.78
C VAL A 128 -8.57 4.09 -18.99
N TYR A 129 -7.63 4.39 -19.89
CA TYR A 129 -7.33 3.53 -21.04
C TYR A 129 -6.81 2.15 -20.61
N LEU A 130 -5.94 2.08 -19.60
CA LEU A 130 -5.47 0.80 -19.05
C LEU A 130 -6.63 0.00 -18.43
N GLY A 131 -7.49 0.66 -17.66
CA GLY A 131 -8.66 0.01 -17.06
C GLY A 131 -9.67 -0.49 -18.11
N ALA A 132 -10.06 0.35 -19.05
CA ALA A 132 -11.14 0.06 -19.98
C ALA A 132 -10.73 -0.72 -21.24
N ALA A 133 -9.55 -0.44 -21.81
CA ALA A 133 -9.11 -1.05 -23.07
C ALA A 133 -8.20 -2.28 -22.86
N LYS A 134 -7.62 -2.43 -21.67
CA LYS A 134 -6.73 -3.54 -21.34
C LYS A 134 -7.25 -4.44 -20.21
N ASP A 135 -8.40 -4.11 -19.63
CA ASP A 135 -9.03 -4.84 -18.51
C ASP A 135 -8.13 -4.90 -17.25
N PHE A 136 -7.32 -3.85 -17.02
CA PHE A 136 -6.48 -3.74 -15.82
C PHE A 136 -7.36 -3.27 -14.66
N GLU A 137 -7.83 -4.22 -13.84
CA GLU A 137 -8.69 -3.98 -12.67
C GLU A 137 -9.73 -2.86 -12.87
N PRO A 138 -10.62 -3.04 -13.87
CA PRO A 138 -11.51 -1.98 -14.34
C PRO A 138 -12.41 -1.43 -13.23
N LEU A 139 -12.75 -2.26 -12.23
CA LEU A 139 -13.62 -1.89 -11.12
C LEU A 139 -13.09 -0.71 -10.30
N LEU A 140 -11.77 -0.60 -10.13
CA LEU A 140 -11.14 0.41 -9.27
C LEU A 140 -10.29 1.39 -10.07
N LEU A 141 -9.58 0.90 -11.10
CA LEU A 141 -8.67 1.72 -11.89
C LEU A 141 -9.41 2.78 -12.72
N ILE A 142 -10.62 2.47 -13.22
CA ILE A 142 -11.44 3.42 -13.98
C ILE A 142 -11.92 4.58 -13.09
N PRO A 143 -12.57 4.35 -11.93
CA PRO A 143 -12.91 5.43 -11.00
C PRO A 143 -11.70 6.27 -10.56
N ILE A 144 -10.55 5.64 -10.28
CA ILE A 144 -9.31 6.35 -9.91
C ILE A 144 -8.83 7.25 -11.05
N GLY A 145 -8.86 6.76 -12.29
CA GLY A 145 -8.51 7.53 -13.49
C GLY A 145 -9.42 8.75 -13.69
N PHE A 146 -10.75 8.57 -13.60
CA PHE A 146 -11.70 9.69 -13.69
C PHE A 146 -11.56 10.69 -12.53
N GLY A 147 -11.34 10.21 -11.30
CA GLY A 147 -11.06 11.08 -10.15
C GLY A 147 -9.80 11.93 -10.38
N THR A 148 -8.75 11.32 -10.94
CA THR A 148 -7.51 12.03 -11.29
C THR A 148 -7.75 13.10 -12.34
N ILE A 149 -8.56 12.83 -13.36
CA ILE A 149 -8.94 13.83 -14.36
C ILE A 149 -9.68 14.98 -13.67
N PHE A 150 -10.74 14.69 -12.92
CA PHE A 150 -11.62 15.70 -12.32
C PHE A 150 -10.93 16.62 -11.30
N VAL A 151 -10.01 16.10 -10.49
CA VAL A 151 -9.24 16.93 -9.53
C VAL A 151 -8.30 17.90 -10.25
N ASN A 152 -7.86 17.57 -11.47
CA ASN A 152 -6.86 18.35 -12.20
C ASN A 152 -7.48 19.27 -13.28
N ILE A 153 -8.81 19.32 -13.43
CA ILE A 153 -9.46 20.28 -14.34
C ILE A 153 -9.30 21.70 -13.77
N LEU A 154 -8.57 22.55 -14.50
CA LEU A 154 -8.36 23.94 -14.15
C LEU A 154 -9.72 24.67 -14.01
N GLY A 155 -9.97 25.23 -12.83
CA GLY A 155 -11.20 25.99 -12.54
C GLY A 155 -12.43 25.16 -12.19
N ALA A 156 -12.35 23.82 -12.16
CA ALA A 156 -13.49 22.98 -11.76
C ALA A 156 -13.64 22.85 -10.22
N GLY A 157 -12.56 23.00 -9.47
CA GLY A 157 -12.56 23.01 -8.00
C GLY A 157 -13.13 21.76 -7.33
N MET A 158 -13.21 20.62 -8.03
CA MET A 158 -13.83 19.40 -7.51
C MET A 158 -13.05 18.76 -6.36
N GLY A 159 -11.74 18.99 -6.31
CA GLY A 159 -10.85 18.54 -5.23
C GLY A 159 -10.55 19.61 -4.17
N ASP A 160 -11.07 20.82 -4.33
CA ASP A 160 -10.71 21.94 -3.45
C ASP A 160 -11.42 21.84 -2.10
N ALA A 161 -10.66 22.00 -1.02
CA ALA A 161 -11.22 22.11 0.31
C ALA A 161 -11.95 23.47 0.48
N PRO A 162 -13.07 23.55 1.24
CA PRO A 162 -13.76 22.45 1.93
C PRO A 162 -14.94 21.86 1.13
N ASN A 163 -15.34 22.48 0.02
CA ASN A 163 -16.64 22.23 -0.64
C ASN A 163 -16.55 21.38 -1.92
N GLY A 164 -15.35 21.04 -2.39
CA GLY A 164 -15.17 20.19 -3.56
C GLY A 164 -15.78 18.81 -3.34
N MET A 165 -16.60 18.34 -4.29
CA MET A 165 -17.31 17.06 -4.17
C MET A 165 -16.36 15.89 -3.88
N LEU A 166 -15.20 15.83 -4.54
CA LEU A 166 -14.23 14.75 -4.34
C LEU A 166 -13.48 14.89 -3.00
N HIS A 167 -13.28 16.12 -2.52
CA HIS A 167 -12.72 16.38 -1.19
C HIS A 167 -13.68 15.90 -0.10
N ILE A 168 -14.99 16.15 -0.25
CA ILE A 168 -16.02 15.67 0.68
C ILE A 168 -16.05 14.13 0.70
N ILE A 169 -16.03 13.47 -0.47
CA ILE A 169 -15.99 12.01 -0.57
C ILE A 169 -14.72 11.45 0.09
N TYR A 170 -13.57 12.08 -0.15
CA TYR A 170 -12.31 11.68 0.49
C TYR A 170 -12.41 11.77 2.01
N LYS A 171 -12.85 12.92 2.55
CA LYS A 171 -12.97 13.14 4.00
C LYS A 171 -14.03 12.23 4.66
N ALA A 172 -15.12 11.96 3.97
CA ALA A 172 -16.23 11.16 4.49
C ALA A 172 -16.00 9.64 4.41
N GLY A 173 -15.07 9.18 3.57
CA GLY A 173 -14.91 7.75 3.30
C GLY A 173 -13.48 7.21 3.36
N VAL A 174 -12.52 7.89 2.75
CA VAL A 174 -11.12 7.40 2.69
C VAL A 174 -10.33 7.91 3.89
N GLY A 175 -10.43 9.20 4.20
CA GLY A 175 -9.71 9.84 5.31
C GLY A 175 -10.19 9.41 6.70
N ASN A 176 -11.39 8.83 6.82
CA ASN A 176 -11.91 8.23 8.06
C ASN A 176 -11.92 6.70 8.02
N GLU A 177 -11.21 6.07 7.07
CA GLU A 177 -11.05 4.62 6.93
C GLU A 177 -12.35 3.83 6.62
N PHE A 178 -13.49 4.50 6.44
CA PHE A 178 -14.79 3.88 6.27
C PHE A 178 -14.92 3.05 4.98
N PHE A 179 -14.49 3.59 3.84
CA PHE A 179 -14.57 2.89 2.56
C PHE A 179 -13.63 1.68 2.46
N PRO A 180 -12.35 1.76 2.87
CA PRO A 180 -11.50 0.56 2.93
C PRO A 180 -12.12 -0.56 3.76
N MET A 181 -12.66 -0.26 4.95
CA MET A 181 -13.31 -1.26 5.81
C MET A 181 -14.54 -1.91 5.16
N LEU A 182 -15.37 -1.13 4.48
CA LEU A 182 -16.51 -1.68 3.72
C LEU A 182 -16.07 -2.61 2.59
N ILE A 183 -14.98 -2.27 1.89
CA ILE A 183 -14.43 -3.13 0.84
C ILE A 183 -13.92 -4.45 1.43
N PHE A 184 -13.24 -4.42 2.59
CA PHE A 184 -12.82 -5.64 3.28
C PHE A 184 -13.97 -6.54 3.68
N MET A 185 -15.03 -5.95 4.24
CA MET A 185 -16.24 -6.70 4.57
C MET A 185 -16.81 -7.41 3.34
N GLY A 186 -16.84 -6.72 2.18
CA GLY A 186 -17.25 -7.31 0.91
C GLY A 186 -16.35 -8.44 0.43
N ILE A 187 -15.02 -8.26 0.49
CA ILE A 187 -14.04 -9.29 0.12
C ILE A 187 -14.18 -10.52 1.03
N GLY A 188 -14.32 -10.30 2.34
CA GLY A 188 -14.56 -11.37 3.32
C GLY A 188 -15.83 -12.16 3.03
N ALA A 189 -16.92 -11.48 2.66
CA ALA A 189 -18.18 -12.12 2.28
C ALA A 189 -18.09 -12.96 0.99
N MET A 190 -17.21 -12.59 0.06
CA MET A 190 -16.99 -13.31 -1.21
C MET A 190 -15.94 -14.42 -1.11
N THR A 191 -15.18 -14.50 -0.02
CA THR A 191 -14.05 -15.44 0.12
C THR A 191 -14.52 -16.83 0.56
N ASP A 192 -14.18 -17.89 -0.19
CA ASP A 192 -14.39 -19.27 0.24
C ASP A 192 -13.19 -19.81 1.03
N PHE A 193 -13.37 -20.06 2.31
CA PHE A 193 -12.35 -20.67 3.18
C PHE A 193 -12.22 -22.18 3.01
N GLY A 194 -13.08 -22.84 2.23
CA GLY A 194 -13.06 -24.28 2.00
C GLY A 194 -11.68 -24.84 1.63
N PRO A 195 -11.01 -24.32 0.58
CA PRO A 195 -9.67 -24.77 0.19
C PRO A 195 -8.61 -24.59 1.29
N LEU A 196 -8.66 -23.47 2.03
CA LEU A 196 -7.71 -23.16 3.09
C LEU A 196 -7.89 -24.10 4.29
N ILE A 197 -9.14 -24.33 4.71
CA ILE A 197 -9.48 -25.24 5.81
C ILE A 197 -9.15 -26.70 5.43
N ALA A 198 -9.35 -27.06 4.17
CA ALA A 198 -9.08 -28.41 3.69
C ALA A 198 -7.58 -28.77 3.74
N ASN A 199 -6.69 -27.81 3.46
CA ASN A 199 -5.25 -27.98 3.58
C ASN A 199 -4.60 -26.78 4.30
N PRO A 200 -4.57 -26.78 5.65
CA PRO A 200 -4.04 -25.66 6.44
C PRO A 200 -2.57 -25.34 6.17
N LYS A 201 -1.79 -26.29 5.62
CA LYS A 201 -0.39 -26.03 5.23
C LYS A 201 -0.28 -24.93 4.18
N THR A 202 -1.33 -24.70 3.39
CA THR A 202 -1.41 -23.59 2.43
C THR A 202 -1.41 -22.22 3.11
N ALA A 203 -1.83 -22.12 4.38
CA ALA A 203 -1.71 -20.87 5.15
C ALA A 203 -0.25 -20.46 5.36
N LEU A 204 0.66 -21.43 5.53
CA LEU A 204 2.10 -21.15 5.69
C LEU A 204 2.72 -20.58 4.42
N LEU A 205 2.26 -21.06 3.25
CA LEU A 205 2.63 -20.49 1.95
C LEU A 205 2.16 -19.03 1.83
N GLY A 206 0.95 -18.72 2.34
CA GLY A 206 0.46 -17.34 2.45
C GLY A 206 1.32 -16.48 3.38
N GLY A 207 1.76 -17.02 4.52
CA GLY A 207 2.70 -16.35 5.42
C GLY A 207 4.04 -16.04 4.75
N ALA A 208 4.59 -17.01 3.99
CA ALA A 208 5.82 -16.80 3.23
C ALA A 208 5.66 -15.76 2.11
N ALA A 209 4.46 -15.62 1.52
CA ALA A 209 4.18 -14.60 0.51
C ALA A 209 4.35 -13.17 1.08
N GLN A 210 4.09 -12.97 2.38
CA GLN A 210 4.25 -11.67 3.05
C GLN A 210 5.73 -11.25 3.22
N LEU A 211 6.70 -12.13 2.95
CA LEU A 211 8.12 -11.73 2.88
C LEU A 211 8.36 -10.69 1.77
N GLY A 212 7.49 -10.62 0.76
CA GLY A 212 7.52 -9.58 -0.27
C GLY A 212 7.35 -8.17 0.28
N VAL A 213 6.56 -7.98 1.34
CA VAL A 213 6.39 -6.69 2.03
C VAL A 213 7.73 -6.25 2.62
N PHE A 214 8.38 -7.12 3.39
CA PHE A 214 9.67 -6.81 3.99
C PHE A 214 10.77 -6.58 2.95
N ALA A 215 10.82 -7.39 1.88
CA ALA A 215 11.76 -7.21 0.79
C ALA A 215 11.56 -5.84 0.10
N THR A 216 10.32 -5.40 -0.08
CA THR A 216 10.01 -4.08 -0.64
C THR A 216 10.45 -2.97 0.32
N MET A 217 10.19 -3.12 1.62
CA MET A 217 10.63 -2.17 2.65
C MET A 217 12.15 -1.99 2.66
N PHE A 218 12.92 -3.09 2.66
CA PHE A 218 14.38 -3.04 2.57
C PHE A 218 14.84 -2.44 1.24
N GLY A 219 14.16 -2.74 0.14
CA GLY A 219 14.42 -2.13 -1.17
C GLY A 219 14.29 -0.61 -1.12
N VAL A 220 13.20 -0.07 -0.56
CA VAL A 220 13.00 1.38 -0.40
C VAL A 220 14.07 1.98 0.52
N ALA A 221 14.42 1.31 1.62
CA ALA A 221 15.49 1.76 2.49
C ALA A 221 16.85 1.82 1.79
N LEU A 222 17.13 0.89 0.86
CA LEU A 222 18.34 0.95 0.03
C LEU A 222 18.30 2.06 -1.03
N PHE A 223 17.11 2.43 -1.52
CA PHE A 223 16.97 3.57 -2.44
C PHE A 223 17.35 4.90 -1.77
N ASN A 224 17.25 5.01 -0.44
CA ASN A 224 17.72 6.17 0.31
C ASN A 224 19.26 6.34 0.29
N LEU A 225 20.01 5.39 -0.28
CA LEU A 225 21.46 5.53 -0.49
C LEU A 225 21.80 6.29 -1.78
N ILE A 226 20.81 6.52 -2.66
CA ILE A 226 20.98 7.27 -3.90
C ILE A 226 20.74 8.75 -3.60
N PRO A 227 21.69 9.65 -3.96
CA PRO A 227 21.52 11.08 -3.73
C PRO A 227 20.25 11.63 -4.39
N GLY A 228 19.38 12.28 -3.60
CA GLY A 228 18.15 12.92 -4.07
C GLY A 228 16.85 12.13 -3.84
N ILE A 229 16.91 10.99 -3.18
CA ILE A 229 15.72 10.21 -2.77
C ILE A 229 15.77 10.00 -1.26
N ASP A 230 14.89 10.67 -0.52
CA ASP A 230 14.80 10.56 0.93
C ASP A 230 13.40 10.10 1.35
N TYR A 231 13.17 8.78 1.38
CA TYR A 231 11.92 8.22 1.92
C TYR A 231 12.02 8.06 3.44
N ASN A 232 11.07 8.64 4.16
CA ASN A 232 10.89 8.36 5.59
C ASN A 232 10.45 6.90 5.81
N MET A 233 10.73 6.33 6.98
CA MET A 233 10.27 4.99 7.36
C MET A 233 8.75 4.81 7.21
N LYS A 234 7.93 5.82 7.57
CA LYS A 234 6.47 5.75 7.38
C LYS A 234 6.07 5.60 5.91
N GLN A 235 6.76 6.34 5.04
CA GLN A 235 6.59 6.27 3.59
C GLN A 235 7.08 4.93 3.04
N ALA A 236 8.22 4.43 3.52
CA ALA A 236 8.74 3.12 3.17
C ALA A 236 7.77 2.00 3.57
N CYS A 237 7.18 2.06 4.77
CA CYS A 237 6.15 1.13 5.21
C CYS A 237 4.89 1.20 4.32
N ALA A 238 4.42 2.40 3.97
CA ALA A 238 3.26 2.57 3.08
C ALA A 238 3.50 1.95 1.69
N ILE A 239 4.69 2.14 1.11
CA ILE A 239 5.09 1.53 -0.18
C ILE A 239 5.26 0.01 -0.03
N ALA A 240 5.82 -0.45 1.09
CA ALA A 240 6.09 -1.86 1.32
C ALA A 240 4.85 -2.75 1.29
N ILE A 241 3.69 -2.25 1.77
CA ILE A 241 2.43 -3.01 1.78
C ILE A 241 1.99 -3.43 0.37
N ILE A 242 2.41 -2.72 -0.69
CA ILE A 242 2.17 -3.13 -2.09
C ILE A 242 2.67 -4.57 -2.33
N GLY A 243 3.79 -4.95 -1.70
CA GLY A 243 4.37 -6.29 -1.79
C GLY A 243 3.49 -7.41 -1.24
N GLY A 244 2.46 -7.08 -0.45
CA GLY A 244 1.45 -8.01 0.04
C GLY A 244 0.35 -8.32 -0.98
N ALA A 245 0.33 -7.61 -2.11
CA ALA A 245 -0.63 -7.77 -3.21
C ALA A 245 -2.11 -7.66 -2.78
N ASP A 246 -2.40 -6.79 -1.80
CA ASP A 246 -3.75 -6.48 -1.32
C ASP A 246 -4.03 -4.97 -1.40
N GLY A 247 -4.88 -4.59 -2.35
CA GLY A 247 -5.18 -3.19 -2.67
C GLY A 247 -5.87 -2.43 -1.54
N PRO A 248 -7.00 -2.94 -1.00
CA PRO A 248 -7.66 -2.33 0.15
C PRO A 248 -6.75 -2.17 1.37
N THR A 249 -5.89 -3.17 1.68
CA THR A 249 -4.93 -3.04 2.79
C THR A 249 -3.93 -1.94 2.51
N THR A 250 -3.47 -1.87 1.27
CA THR A 250 -2.53 -0.83 0.84
C THR A 250 -3.14 0.56 0.98
N ILE A 251 -4.40 0.77 0.58
CA ILE A 251 -5.08 2.07 0.76
C ILE A 251 -5.21 2.41 2.25
N TYR A 252 -5.64 1.45 3.08
CA TYR A 252 -5.84 1.67 4.50
C TYR A 252 -4.52 2.04 5.20
N VAL A 253 -3.45 1.27 4.98
CA VAL A 253 -2.16 1.52 5.62
C VAL A 253 -1.51 2.80 5.09
N ALA A 254 -1.61 3.09 3.78
CA ALA A 254 -1.10 4.34 3.22
C ALA A 254 -1.87 5.54 3.77
N GLY A 255 -3.19 5.46 3.90
CA GLY A 255 -4.02 6.51 4.50
C GLY A 255 -3.68 6.81 5.96
N LYS A 256 -3.18 5.82 6.70
CA LYS A 256 -2.77 5.99 8.10
C LYS A 256 -1.31 6.44 8.26
N LEU A 257 -0.39 5.90 7.45
CA LEU A 257 1.05 6.13 7.60
C LEU A 257 1.58 7.29 6.76
N ALA A 258 1.09 7.46 5.53
CA ALA A 258 1.57 8.46 4.56
C ALA A 258 0.43 8.93 3.62
N PRO A 259 -0.54 9.72 4.13
CA PRO A 259 -1.70 10.18 3.35
C PRO A 259 -1.31 10.91 2.05
N GLU A 260 -0.18 11.63 2.07
CA GLU A 260 0.34 12.37 0.93
C GLU A 260 0.75 11.48 -0.26
N MET A 261 1.05 10.20 0.01
CA MET A 261 1.44 9.23 -1.03
C MET A 261 0.30 8.28 -1.42
N LEU A 262 -0.86 8.37 -0.77
CA LEU A 262 -1.98 7.44 -0.96
C LEU A 262 -2.33 7.26 -2.44
N ALA A 263 -2.44 8.35 -3.20
CA ALA A 263 -2.80 8.30 -4.60
C ALA A 263 -1.77 7.53 -5.45
N VAL A 264 -0.48 7.79 -5.23
CA VAL A 264 0.62 7.15 -5.99
C VAL A 264 0.70 5.66 -5.63
N VAL A 265 0.62 5.36 -4.34
CA VAL A 265 0.67 3.98 -3.82
C VAL A 265 -0.54 3.17 -4.31
N ALA A 266 -1.75 3.73 -4.27
CA ALA A 266 -2.97 3.04 -4.73
C ALA A 266 -2.94 2.76 -6.23
N VAL A 267 -2.55 3.73 -7.07
CA VAL A 267 -2.41 3.52 -8.52
C VAL A 267 -1.36 2.45 -8.80
N ALA A 268 -0.22 2.49 -8.11
CA ALA A 268 0.84 1.48 -8.26
C ALA A 268 0.35 0.09 -7.84
N ALA A 269 -0.33 -0.04 -6.70
CA ALA A 269 -0.83 -1.30 -6.18
C ALA A 269 -1.76 -2.01 -7.17
N TYR A 270 -2.83 -1.34 -7.59
CA TYR A 270 -3.82 -1.91 -8.52
C TYR A 270 -3.27 -2.11 -9.93
N SER A 271 -2.37 -1.21 -10.37
CA SER A 271 -1.64 -1.44 -11.63
C SER A 271 -0.84 -2.74 -11.55
N TYR A 272 0.00 -2.93 -10.53
CA TYR A 272 0.83 -4.13 -10.42
C TYR A 272 0.04 -5.42 -10.21
N MET A 273 -1.11 -5.36 -9.52
CA MET A 273 -2.00 -6.52 -9.38
C MET A 273 -2.53 -7.01 -10.73
N ALA A 274 -2.89 -6.08 -11.63
CA ALA A 274 -3.25 -6.42 -13.01
C ALA A 274 -2.07 -7.01 -13.81
N LEU A 275 -0.82 -6.72 -13.44
CA LEU A 275 0.38 -7.28 -14.08
C LEU A 275 0.76 -8.67 -13.56
N VAL A 276 0.09 -9.22 -12.53
CA VAL A 276 0.40 -10.56 -11.99
C VAL A 276 0.45 -11.64 -13.07
N PRO A 277 -0.49 -11.74 -14.03
CA PRO A 277 -0.43 -12.74 -15.11
C PRO A 277 0.79 -12.60 -16.03
N LEU A 278 1.42 -11.43 -16.07
CA LEU A 278 2.62 -11.17 -16.87
C LEU A 278 3.91 -11.42 -16.06
N ILE A 279 3.92 -11.06 -14.78
CA ILE A 279 5.10 -11.18 -13.90
C ILE A 279 5.24 -12.60 -13.32
N GLN A 280 4.13 -13.22 -12.91
CA GLN A 280 4.14 -14.51 -12.21
C GLN A 280 4.65 -15.68 -13.08
N PRO A 281 4.21 -15.88 -14.34
CA PRO A 281 4.63 -17.04 -15.12
C PRO A 281 6.14 -17.09 -15.45
N PRO A 282 6.82 -15.97 -15.81
CA PRO A 282 8.27 -15.96 -15.97
C PRO A 282 9.03 -16.36 -14.69
N ILE A 283 8.60 -15.84 -13.53
CA ILE A 283 9.22 -16.18 -12.24
C ILE A 283 9.04 -17.67 -11.93
N MET A 284 7.82 -18.20 -12.10
CA MET A 284 7.58 -19.64 -11.96
C MET A 284 8.46 -20.45 -12.92
N LYS A 285 8.62 -19.98 -14.17
CA LYS A 285 9.46 -20.64 -15.17
C LYS A 285 10.94 -20.68 -14.79
N ALA A 286 11.44 -19.63 -14.15
CA ALA A 286 12.82 -19.48 -13.72
C ALA A 286 13.15 -20.28 -12.45
N LEU A 287 12.25 -20.29 -11.46
CA LEU A 287 12.54 -20.84 -10.12
C LEU A 287 12.12 -22.29 -9.92
N THR A 288 11.13 -22.79 -10.66
CA THR A 288 10.64 -24.18 -10.48
C THR A 288 11.10 -25.10 -11.59
N THR A 289 11.19 -26.40 -11.32
CA THR A 289 11.58 -27.41 -12.31
C THR A 289 10.36 -28.05 -13.00
N LYS A 290 10.57 -28.70 -14.15
CA LYS A 290 9.50 -29.47 -14.82
C LYS A 290 8.96 -30.60 -13.94
N LYS A 291 9.83 -31.23 -13.13
CA LYS A 291 9.43 -32.32 -12.23
C LYS A 291 8.45 -31.83 -11.16
N GLU A 292 8.72 -30.67 -10.55
CA GLU A 292 7.84 -30.08 -9.52
C GLU A 292 6.49 -29.65 -10.09
N ARG A 293 6.46 -29.08 -11.30
CA ARG A 293 5.22 -28.64 -11.96
C ARG A 293 4.28 -29.78 -12.37
N LEU A 294 4.79 -31.01 -12.45
CA LEU A 294 4.02 -32.20 -12.83
C LEU A 294 3.52 -33.00 -11.61
N ILE A 295 3.74 -32.49 -10.39
CA ILE A 295 3.22 -33.12 -9.18
C ILE A 295 1.69 -33.07 -9.20
N THR A 296 1.05 -34.23 -9.10
CA THR A 296 -0.41 -34.35 -9.04
C THR A 296 -0.92 -33.88 -7.67
N MET A 297 -1.76 -32.85 -7.66
CA MET A 297 -2.41 -32.39 -6.45
C MET A 297 -3.59 -33.31 -6.09
N PRO A 298 -3.63 -33.92 -4.89
CA PRO A 298 -4.76 -34.74 -4.47
C PRO A 298 -6.02 -33.88 -4.29
N GLN A 299 -7.18 -34.49 -4.43
CA GLN A 299 -8.44 -33.80 -4.15
C GLN A 299 -8.49 -33.37 -2.69
N VAL A 300 -8.89 -32.11 -2.46
CA VAL A 300 -9.01 -31.55 -1.12
C VAL A 300 -10.12 -32.25 -0.34
N ARG A 301 -9.95 -32.41 0.98
CA ARG A 301 -10.96 -33.04 1.84
C ARG A 301 -12.27 -32.22 1.81
N PRO A 302 -13.44 -32.86 1.90
CA PRO A 302 -14.69 -32.15 2.09
C PRO A 302 -14.69 -31.47 3.47
N VAL A 303 -15.01 -30.17 3.50
CA VAL A 303 -15.05 -29.38 4.73
C VAL A 303 -16.48 -29.32 5.24
N SER A 304 -16.66 -29.59 6.54
CA SER A 304 -17.96 -29.55 7.19
C SER A 304 -18.51 -28.11 7.28
N LYS A 305 -19.85 -27.97 7.34
CA LYS A 305 -20.48 -26.65 7.53
C LYS A 305 -20.08 -26.03 8.87
N THR A 306 -19.88 -26.85 9.90
CA THR A 306 -19.43 -26.41 11.23
C THR A 306 -18.02 -25.83 11.19
N GLU A 307 -17.08 -26.46 10.48
CA GLU A 307 -15.74 -25.91 10.29
C GLU A 307 -15.76 -24.56 9.57
N LYS A 308 -16.58 -24.42 8.51
CA LYS A 308 -16.70 -23.13 7.78
C LYS A 308 -17.25 -22.00 8.65
N ILE A 309 -18.17 -22.29 9.56
CA ILE A 309 -18.76 -21.29 10.47
C ILE A 309 -17.82 -20.95 11.63
N LEU A 310 -17.14 -21.96 12.19
CA LEU A 310 -16.26 -21.76 13.35
C LEU A 310 -14.93 -21.09 12.96
N PHE A 311 -14.46 -21.28 11.72
CA PHE A 311 -13.18 -20.78 11.27
C PHE A 311 -13.03 -19.24 11.37
N PRO A 312 -13.95 -18.40 10.86
CA PRO A 312 -13.85 -16.95 11.02
C PRO A 312 -13.89 -16.50 12.49
N ILE A 313 -14.71 -17.15 13.33
CA ILE A 313 -14.80 -16.83 14.77
C ILE A 313 -13.47 -17.13 15.47
N MET A 314 -12.88 -18.29 15.18
CA MET A 314 -11.57 -18.66 15.71
C MET A 314 -10.48 -17.69 15.24
N LEU A 315 -10.53 -17.27 13.98
CA LEU A 315 -9.57 -16.33 13.39
C LEU A 315 -9.71 -14.94 14.04
N LEU A 316 -10.93 -14.48 14.30
CA LEU A 316 -11.19 -13.24 15.03
C LEU A 316 -10.64 -13.31 16.47
N ILE A 317 -10.94 -14.38 17.22
CA ILE A 317 -10.43 -14.57 18.58
C ILE A 317 -8.90 -14.58 18.59
N LEU A 318 -8.27 -15.30 17.66
CA LEU A 318 -6.82 -15.35 17.52
C LEU A 318 -6.24 -13.97 17.21
N THR A 319 -6.90 -13.20 16.35
CA THR A 319 -6.47 -11.85 15.98
C THR A 319 -6.58 -10.88 17.15
N ILE A 320 -7.68 -10.91 17.90
CA ILE A 320 -7.84 -10.09 19.12
C ILE A 320 -6.77 -10.45 20.15
N LEU A 321 -6.43 -11.74 20.28
CA LEU A 321 -5.47 -12.20 21.27
C LEU A 321 -4.01 -11.87 20.88
N LEU A 322 -3.64 -12.07 19.63
CA LEU A 322 -2.24 -11.94 19.17
C LEU A 322 -1.92 -10.57 18.55
N LEU A 323 -2.85 -9.96 17.82
CA LEU A 323 -2.62 -8.71 17.09
C LEU A 323 -3.88 -7.81 17.00
N PRO A 324 -4.30 -7.17 18.12
CA PRO A 324 -5.44 -6.25 18.17
C PRO A 324 -5.46 -5.15 17.09
N PRO A 325 -4.32 -4.52 16.70
CA PRO A 325 -4.34 -3.48 15.67
C PRO A 325 -4.82 -3.97 14.29
N ALA A 326 -4.77 -5.28 14.02
CA ALA A 326 -5.26 -5.88 12.79
C ALA A 326 -6.74 -6.30 12.88
N ALA A 327 -7.34 -6.25 14.07
CA ALA A 327 -8.74 -6.67 14.27
C ALA A 327 -9.75 -5.89 13.39
N PRO A 328 -9.63 -4.57 13.16
CA PRO A 328 -10.55 -3.83 12.28
C PRO A 328 -10.49 -4.25 10.80
N LEU A 329 -9.40 -4.88 10.37
CA LEU A 329 -9.23 -5.37 9.00
C LEU A 329 -9.68 -6.82 8.81
N ILE A 330 -9.45 -7.63 9.85
CA ILE A 330 -9.64 -9.08 9.81
C ILE A 330 -11.03 -9.50 10.32
N GLY A 331 -11.61 -8.74 11.25
CA GLY A 331 -12.90 -9.04 11.89
C GLY A 331 -14.10 -8.64 11.05
#